data_AF-A0A662H5D8-F1
#
_entry.id   AF-A0A662H5D8-F1
#
_cell.length_a   1.000
_cell.length_b   1.000
_cell.length_c   1.000
_cell.angle_alpha   90.00
_cell.angle_beta   90.00
_cell.angle_gamma   90.00
#
_symmetry.space_group_name_H-M   'P 1'
#
loop_
_entity.id
_entity.type
_entity.pdbx_description
1 polymer ?
#
loop_
_entity_poly.entity_id
_entity_poly.type
_entity_poly.pdbx_seq_one_letter_code
_entity_poly.pdbx_strand_id
1 'polypeptide(L)' 'MMREFESPKEALKYFKKKKKELEDRMEQLIKLRDEGKITCEEFEEKKREIEREFIEVMDRIAQLSYILSQGS' A
#
# COMPACT_ATOMS: atom_id res chain seq x y z
N MET A 1 -11.92 -5.23 -14.78
CA MET A 1 -10.71 -5.26 -13.94
C MET A 1 -10.87 -6.27 -12.78
N MET A 2 -11.40 -7.47 -13.07
CA MET A 2 -11.49 -8.64 -12.13
C MET A 2 -10.63 -9.81 -12.64
N ARG A 3 -9.79 -9.62 -13.66
CA ARG A 3 -9.09 -10.72 -14.34
C ARG A 3 -7.82 -11.21 -13.63
N GLU A 4 -7.44 -10.61 -12.50
CA GLU A 4 -6.19 -10.93 -11.79
C GLU A 4 -6.37 -11.75 -10.50
N PHE A 5 -7.60 -11.92 -10.00
CA PHE A 5 -7.86 -12.64 -8.74
C PHE A 5 -9.05 -13.58 -8.90
N GLU A 6 -8.97 -14.80 -8.37
CA GLU A 6 -10.05 -15.81 -8.51
C GLU A 6 -11.22 -15.50 -7.56
N SER A 7 -10.99 -14.73 -6.49
CA SER A 7 -12.05 -14.27 -5.59
C SER A 7 -11.77 -12.91 -4.92
N PRO A 8 -12.80 -12.20 -4.43
CA PRO A 8 -12.62 -10.99 -3.62
C PRO A 8 -11.80 -11.23 -2.34
N LYS A 9 -11.83 -12.45 -1.78
CA LYS A 9 -11.02 -12.83 -0.61
C LYS A 9 -9.52 -12.87 -0.94
N GLU A 10 -9.18 -13.41 -2.11
CA GLU A 10 -7.79 -13.43 -2.58
C GLU A 10 -7.27 -12.05 -2.90
N ALA A 11 -8.08 -11.23 -3.59
CA ALA A 11 -7.76 -9.83 -3.82
C ALA A 11 -7.51 -9.10 -2.49
N LEU A 12 -8.37 -9.30 -1.49
CA LEU A 12 -8.20 -8.67 -0.17
C LEU A 12 -6.90 -9.12 0.52
N LYS A 13 -6.54 -10.40 0.42
CA LYS A 13 -5.28 -10.92 0.96
C LYS A 13 -4.07 -10.30 0.26
N TYR A 14 -4.13 -10.17 -1.07
CA TYR A 14 -3.09 -9.51 -1.86
C TYR A 14 -2.89 -8.05 -1.43
N PHE A 15 -3.96 -7.26 -1.39
CA PHE A 15 -3.85 -5.85 -1.01
C PHE A 15 -3.40 -5.65 0.44
N LYS A 16 -3.80 -6.53 1.38
CA LYS A 16 -3.26 -6.51 2.75
C LYS A 16 -1.75 -6.77 2.80
N LYS A 17 -1.24 -7.69 1.97
CA LYS A 17 0.21 -7.92 1.84
C LYS A 17 0.90 -6.68 1.27
N LYS A 18 0.33 -6.11 0.20
CA LYS A 18 0.85 -4.90 -0.44
C LYS A 18 0.89 -3.70 0.51
N LYS A 19 -0.13 -3.52 1.36
CA LYS A 19 -0.15 -2.52 2.43
C LYS A 19 1.09 -2.65 3.33
N LYS A 20 1.39 -3.87 3.79
CA LYS A 20 2.55 -4.13 4.63
C LYS A 20 3.86 -3.84 3.90
N GLU A 21 3.98 -4.22 2.63
CA GLU A 21 5.16 -3.91 1.80
C GLU A 21 5.38 -2.39 1.67
N LEU A 22 4.31 -1.59 1.62
CA LEU A 22 4.38 -0.14 1.59
C LEU A 22 4.77 0.47 2.94
N GLU A 23 4.27 -0.09 4.04
CA GLU A 23 4.69 0.27 5.40
C GLU A 23 6.20 0.01 5.58
N ASP A 24 6.68 -1.18 5.19
CA ASP A 24 8.09 -1.55 5.24
C ASP A 24 8.97 -0.62 4.36
N ARG A 25 8.49 -0.24 3.16
CA ARG A 25 9.17 0.73 2.29
C ARG A 25 9.25 2.11 2.91
N MET A 26 8.19 2.58 3.57
CA MET A 26 8.19 3.87 4.26
C MET A 26 9.19 3.87 5.42
N GLU A 27 9.23 2.80 6.22
CA GLU A 27 10.19 2.66 7.31
C GLU A 27 11.64 2.68 6.80
N GLN A 28 11.92 1.98 5.70
CA GLN A 28 13.24 2.02 5.06
C GLN A 28 13.59 3.41 4.55
N LEU A 29 12.64 4.12 3.93
CA LEU A 29 12.85 5.48 3.44
C LEU A 29 13.18 6.45 4.59
N ILE A 30 12.48 6.33 5.72
CA ILE A 30 12.76 7.10 6.94
C ILE A 30 14.18 6.80 7.43
N LYS A 31 14.57 5.52 7.54
CA LYS A 31 15.92 5.13 7.96
C LYS A 31 17.00 5.72 7.05
N LEU A 32 16.82 5.66 5.72
CA LEU A 32 17.78 6.24 4.77
C LEU A 32 17.94 7.75 4.96
N ARG A 33 16.84 8.47 5.23
CA ARG A 33 16.86 9.91 5.50
C ARG A 33 17.52 10.23 6.84
N ASP A 34 17.22 9.45 7.88
CA ASP A 34 17.78 9.65 9.23
C ASP A 34 19.29 9.31 9.27
N GLU A 35 19.74 8.37 8.45
CA GLU A 35 21.16 8.05 8.23
C GLU A 35 21.87 9.08 7.32
N GLY A 36 21.15 10.08 6.79
CA GLY A 36 21.71 11.09 5.87
C GLY A 36 22.11 10.54 4.51
N LYS A 37 21.61 9.37 4.11
CA LYS A 37 21.92 8.70 2.83
C LYS A 37 21.16 9.28 1.64
N ILE A 38 20.10 10.04 1.90
CA ILE A 38 19.30 10.75 0.90
C ILE A 38 19.01 12.17 1.37
N THR A 39 18.81 13.06 0.42
CA THR A 39 18.42 14.45 0.68
C THR A 39 16.96 14.55 1.13
N CYS A 40 16.60 15.70 1.71
CA CYS A 40 15.21 16.00 2.05
C CYS A 40 14.30 16.01 0.80
N GLU A 41 14.80 16.47 -0.34
CA GLU A 41 14.03 16.50 -1.59
C GLU A 41 13.75 15.09 -2.10
N GLU A 42 14.77 14.22 -2.16
CA GLU A 42 14.60 12.80 -2.53
C GLU A 42 13.69 12.05 -1.57
N PHE A 43 13.75 12.36 -0.28
CA PHE A 43 12.86 11.79 0.72
C PHE A 43 11.41 12.19 0.45
N GLU A 44 11.14 13.49 0.27
CA GLU A 44 9.78 13.99 0.04
C GLU A 44 9.17 13.48 -1.28
N GLU A 45 9.97 13.35 -2.34
CA GLU A 45 9.52 12.77 -3.61
C GLU A 45 9.10 11.30 -3.42
N LYS A 46 10.00 10.46 -2.90
CA LYS A 46 9.72 9.03 -2.67
C LYS A 46 8.61 8.79 -1.67
N LYS A 47 8.52 9.64 -0.64
CA LYS A 47 7.47 9.57 0.37
C LYS A 47 6.10 9.79 -0.27
N ARG A 48 5.96 10.81 -1.13
CA ARG A 48 4.70 11.09 -1.84
C ARG A 48 4.28 9.94 -2.75
N GLU A 49 5.23 9.26 -3.40
CA GLU A 49 4.94 8.07 -4.19
C GLU A 49 4.37 6.94 -3.34
N ILE A 50 5.02 6.62 -2.21
CA ILE A 50 4.56 5.57 -1.29
C ILE A 50 3.20 5.93 -0.70
N GLU A 51 2.98 7.18 -0.29
CA GLU A 51 1.70 7.66 0.25
C GLU A 51 0.56 7.53 -0.75
N ARG A 52 0.78 7.88 -2.03
CA ARG A 52 -0.22 7.70 -3.09
C ARG A 52 -0.57 6.23 -3.28
N GLU A 53 0.43 5.37 -3.42
CA GLU A 53 0.23 3.92 -3.58
C GLU A 53 -0.50 3.34 -2.35
N PHE A 54 -0.19 3.81 -1.16
CA PHE A 54 -0.83 3.38 0.09
C PHE A 54 -2.31 3.75 0.13
N ILE A 55 -2.66 4.99 -0.24
CA ILE A 55 -4.07 5.44 -0.29
C ILE A 55 -4.87 4.58 -1.27
N GLU A 56 -4.34 4.31 -2.46
CA GLU A 56 -5.00 3.45 -3.45
C GLU A 56 -5.21 2.02 -2.93
N VAL A 57 -4.19 1.42 -2.31
CA VAL A 57 -4.28 0.09 -1.71
C VAL A 57 -5.33 0.06 -0.59
N MET A 58 -5.37 1.10 0.25
CA MET A 58 -6.34 1.20 1.35
C MET A 58 -7.78 1.35 0.83
N ASP A 59 -8.01 2.14 -0.21
CA ASP A 59 -9.31 2.26 -0.87
C ASP A 59 -9.77 0.91 -1.44
N ARG A 60 -8.87 0.16 -2.11
CA ARG A 60 -9.17 -1.19 -2.60
C ARG A 60 -9.51 -2.17 -1.47
N ILE A 61 -8.78 -2.12 -0.35
CA ILE A 61 -9.09 -2.92 0.83
C ILE A 61 -10.48 -2.59 1.37
N ALA A 62 -10.82 -1.30 1.47
CA ALA A 62 -12.13 -0.86 1.96
C ALA A 62 -13.26 -1.35 1.05
N GLN A 63 -13.13 -1.18 -0.27
CA GLN A 63 -14.08 -1.67 -1.27
C GLN A 63 -14.29 -3.19 -1.18
N LEU A 64 -13.20 -3.96 -1.13
CA LEU A 64 -13.27 -5.43 -1.05
C LEU A 64 -13.87 -5.91 0.26
N SER A 65 -13.53 -5.24 1.38
CA SER A 65 -14.09 -5.56 2.69
C SER A 65 -15.59 -5.28 2.72
N TYR A 66 -16.04 -4.18 2.12
CA TYR A 66 -17.46 -3.87 1.96
C TYR A 66 -18.19 -4.94 1.13
N ILE A 67 -17.66 -5.31 -0.04
CA ILE A 67 -18.25 -6.34 -0.91
C ILE A 67 -18.39 -7.67 -0.16
N LEU A 68 -17.35 -8.10 0.55
CA LEU A 68 -17.38 -9.35 1.32
C LEU A 68 -18.37 -9.31 2.49
N SER A 69 -18.61 -8.12 3.08
CA SER A 69 -19.59 -7.94 4.16
C SER A 69 -21.05 -7.97 3.67
N GLN A 70 -21.31 -7.54 2.43
CA GLN A 70 -22.66 -7.53 1.82
C GLN A 70 -23.04 -8.88 1.19
N GLY A 71 -22.04 -9.73 0.89
CA GLY A 71 -22.24 -11.08 0.34
C GLY A 71 -22.32 -12.19 1.40
N SER A 72 -22.46 -11.83 2.68
CA SER A 72 -22.62 -12.76 3.81
C SER A 72 -24.07 -12.87 4.25
#